data_AF-A0A930Z5Y9-F1
#
_entry.id   AF-A0A930Z5Y9-F1
#
_cell.length_a   1.000
_cell.length_b   1.000
_cell.length_c   1.000
_cell.angle_alpha   90.00
_cell.angle_beta   90.00
_cell.angle_gamma   90.00
#
_symmetry.space_group_name_H-M   'P 1'
#
loop_
_entity.id
_entity.type
_entity.pdbx_description
1 polymer ?
#
loop_
_entity_poly.entity_id
_entity_poly.type
_entity_poly.pdbx_seq_one_letter_code
_entity_poly.pdbx_strand_id
1 'polypeptide(L)' 'MRRCKGDFLMSYDNTAEIIELAQAHGFDIHAIAMKNTHHSKMTELLIGRDLSWLLAR' A
#
# COMPACT_ATOMS: atom_id res chain seq x y z
N MET A 1 -13.72 -7.41 17.13
CA MET A 1 -12.91 -7.10 15.92
C MET A 1 -12.11 -8.34 15.54
N ARG A 2 -12.45 -8.95 14.39
CA ARG A 2 -11.84 -10.21 13.93
C ARG A 2 -10.45 -9.86 13.37
N ARG A 3 -9.41 -9.97 14.19
CA ARG A 3 -8.02 -9.77 13.77
C ARG A 3 -7.70 -10.80 12.69
N CYS A 4 -7.48 -10.38 11.45
CA CYS A 4 -6.91 -11.25 10.43
C CYS A 4 -5.58 -11.81 10.95
N LYS A 5 -5.49 -13.13 11.12
CA LYS A 5 -4.25 -13.82 11.53
C LYS A 5 -3.51 -14.24 10.25
N GLY A 6 -2.43 -13.54 9.90
CA GLY A 6 -1.60 -13.82 8.72
C GLY A 6 -1.16 -12.54 8.03
N ASP A 7 -0.02 -12.54 7.35
CA ASP A 7 0.43 -11.37 6.61
C ASP A 7 -0.50 -11.05 5.44
N PHE A 8 -0.62 -9.77 5.13
CA PHE A 8 -1.41 -9.31 3.99
C PHE A 8 -0.63 -8.25 3.24
N LEU A 9 -0.89 -8.23 1.95
CA LEU A 9 -0.47 -7.19 1.04
C LEU A 9 -1.70 -6.80 0.23
N MET A 10 -2.02 -5.52 0.23
CA MET A 10 -3.10 -4.94 -0.57
C MET A 10 -2.53 -3.83 -1.44
N SER A 11 -3.09 -3.64 -2.62
CA SER A 11 -2.76 -2.53 -3.49
C SER A 11 -3.97 -1.62 -3.64
N TYR A 12 -3.72 -0.31 -3.62
CA TYR A 12 -4.73 0.74 -3.69
C TYR A 12 -4.23 1.89 -4.56
N ASP A 13 -5.14 2.72 -5.05
CA ASP A 13 -4.76 3.99 -5.65
C ASP A 13 -4.01 4.86 -4.63
N ASN A 14 -2.94 5.53 -5.09
CA ASN A 14 -2.18 6.45 -4.25
C ASN A 14 -2.92 7.78 -4.07
N THR A 15 -3.96 7.77 -3.23
CA THR A 15 -4.73 8.96 -2.84
C THR A 15 -4.44 9.34 -1.38
N ALA A 16 -4.57 10.61 -1.05
CA ALA A 16 -4.34 11.12 0.31
C ALA A 16 -5.25 10.43 1.34
N GLU A 17 -6.51 10.18 1.00
CA GLU A 17 -7.47 9.51 1.89
C GLU A 17 -7.03 8.10 2.30
N ILE A 18 -6.47 7.34 1.36
CA ILE A 18 -6.00 5.98 1.64
C ILE A 18 -4.72 5.99 2.48
N ILE A 19 -3.83 6.95 2.23
CA ILE A 19 -2.62 7.16 3.04
C ILE A 19 -3.00 7.47 4.49
N GLU A 20 -3.89 8.43 4.70
CA GLU A 20 -4.36 8.83 6.04
C GLU A 20 -5.04 7.66 6.75
N LEU A 21 -5.87 6.88 6.05
CA LEU A 21 -6.53 5.71 6.59
C LEU A 21 -5.52 4.63 7.02
N ALA A 22 -4.54 4.33 6.17
CA ALA A 22 -3.52 3.32 6.47
C ALA A 22 -2.67 3.73 7.68
N GLN A 23 -2.28 5.00 7.76
CA GLN A 23 -1.54 5.56 8.90
C GLN A 23 -2.37 5.51 10.19
N ALA A 24 -3.66 5.86 10.13
CA ALA A 24 -4.57 5.78 11.28
C ALA A 24 -4.72 4.36 11.83
N HIS A 25 -4.56 3.35 10.97
CA HIS A 25 -4.58 1.93 11.37
C HIS A 25 -3.20 1.35 11.69
N GLY A 26 -2.12 2.12 11.55
CA GLY A 26 -0.75 1.68 11.83
C GLY A 26 -0.21 0.67 10.83
N PHE A 27 -0.62 0.76 9.56
CA PHE A 27 -0.09 -0.08 8.48
C PHE A 27 1.10 0.58 7.78
N ASP A 28 2.00 -0.26 7.27
CA ASP A 28 3.08 0.17 6.40
C ASP A 28 2.52 0.46 5.01
N ILE A 29 3.01 1.54 4.39
CA ILE A 29 2.64 1.94 3.04
C ILE A 29 3.87 2.13 2.16
N HIS A 30 3.76 1.75 0.89
CA HIS A 30 4.82 1.97 -0.09
C HIS A 30 4.25 2.29 -1.48
N ALA A 31 4.60 3.46 -2.03
CA ALA A 31 4.17 3.85 -3.37
C ALA A 31 5.10 3.27 -4.44
N ILE A 32 4.53 2.53 -5.38
CA ILE A 32 5.23 1.97 -6.54
C ILE A 32 4.76 2.64 -7.83
N ALA A 33 5.69 2.89 -8.75
CA ALA A 33 5.36 3.42 -10.06
C ALA A 33 4.74 2.31 -10.91
N MET A 34 3.48 2.48 -11.34
CA MET A 34 2.83 1.54 -12.24
C MET A 34 2.77 2.11 -13.67
N LYS A 35 3.00 1.24 -14.67
CA LYS A 35 2.78 1.56 -16.08
C LYS A 35 1.36 1.16 -16.45
N ASN A 36 0.46 2.13 -16.45
CA ASN A 36 -0.93 1.91 -16.83
C ASN A 36 -1.07 2.24 -18.33
N THR A 37 -1.82 1.44 -19.09
CA THR A 37 -2.08 1.66 -20.53
C THR A 37 -2.93 2.89 -20.82
N HIS A 38 -3.42 3.58 -19.80
CA HIS A 38 -4.31 4.73 -19.91
C HIS A 38 -3.59 6.05 -19.59
N HIS A 39 -2.43 6.30 -20.23
CA HIS A 39 -1.73 7.60 -20.36
C HIS A 39 -1.52 8.52 -19.12
N SER A 40 -1.82 8.04 -17.91
CA SER A 40 -1.62 8.77 -16.66
C SER A 40 -0.61 8.01 -15.81
N LYS A 41 0.43 8.70 -15.33
CA LYS A 41 1.41 8.17 -14.37
C LYS A 41 0.70 7.96 -13.03
N MET A 42 -0.04 6.87 -12.90
CA MET A 42 -0.62 6.47 -11.62
C MET A 42 0.47 5.76 -10.81
N THR A 43 0.54 6.11 -9.53
CA THR A 43 1.34 5.40 -8.55
C THR A 43 0.37 4.53 -7.78
N GLU A 44 0.73 3.27 -7.57
CA GLU A 44 -0.05 2.33 -6.78
C GLU A 44 0.54 2.29 -5.38
N LEU A 45 -0.33 2.28 -4.37
CA LEU A 45 0.05 2.25 -2.96
C LEU A 45 -0.10 0.83 -2.44
N LEU A 46 1.01 0.22 -2.06
CA LEU A 46 1.03 -1.03 -1.33
C LEU A 46 0.77 -0.75 0.14
N ILE A 47 -0.10 -1.55 0.76
CA ILE A 47 -0.45 -1.45 2.18
C ILE A 47 -0.32 -2.84 2.80
N GLY A 48 0.41 -2.93 3.91
CA GLY A 48 0.70 -4.19 4.59
C GLY A 48 0.97 -4.00 6.08
N ARG A 49 1.17 -5.12 6.78
CA ARG A 49 1.60 -5.11 8.19
C ARG A 49 3.10 -4.84 8.36
N ASP A 50 3.89 -5.39 7.45
CA ASP A 50 5.34 -5.27 7.41
C ASP A 50 5.75 -5.30 5.93
N LEU A 51 6.29 -4.19 5.45
CA LEU A 51 6.82 -4.07 4.08
C LEU A 51 8.35 -4.01 4.05
N SER A 52 9.03 -4.33 5.15
CA SER A 52 10.50 -4.30 5.24
C SER A 52 11.19 -5.18 4.19
N TRP A 53 10.58 -6.32 3.86
CA TRP A 53 11.04 -7.23 2.81
C TRP A 53 11.06 -6.61 1.40
N LEU A 54 10.26 -5.58 1.15
CA LEU A 54 10.25 -4.85 -0.13
C LEU A 54 11.46 -3.92 -0.26
N LEU A 55 11.99 -3.44 0.86
CA LEU A 55 13.15 -2.56 0.93
C LEU A 55 14.47 -3.32 1.14
N ALA A 56 14.40 -4.56 1.61
CA ALA A 56 15.54 -5.47 1.72
C ALA A 56 16.02 -5.89 0.31
N ARG A 57 17.00 -5.17 -0.21
CA ARG A 57 17.72 -5.51 -1.46
C ARG A 57 18.85 -6.49 -1.23
#